data_AF-A0AAF0RRI5-F1
#
_entry.id   AF-A0AAF0RRI5-F1
#
_cell.length_a   1.000
_cell.length_b   1.000
_cell.length_c   1.000
_cell.angle_alpha   90.00
_cell.angle_beta   90.00
_cell.angle_gamma   90.00
#
_symmetry.space_group_name_H-M   'P 1'
#
loop_
_entity.id
_entity.type
_entity.pdbx_description
1 polymer ?
#
loop_
_entity_poly.entity_id
_entity_poly.type
_entity_poly.pdbx_seq_one_letter_code
_entity_poly.pdbx_strand_id
1 'polypeptide(L)'
;MSALDRILVGAAVAVSPAAHRDVRREQWAADVRDAHELDLSPTALAFGALTTALFHRRAGHRSTWGETMTAAPLHVRSAPHTIRTVPVLVGLALLSLAAGAVGLSLLQRYNGLPGAVVLFDLVGVALSVFPGVVIAVSALLVTGASKRRRVFGALAVLAIAAVWWETITGKFSLPVEYSLQVGVFAAAVLAVWLAVRPGAGWGWVLVAAPVVVAVLLAPLARALDGAGLSASGGTAVSWGLQLVPFVVAAVAGVIATKFSTDAPAVVEQHPQALVDKSA
;
A
#
# COMPACT_ATOMS: atom_id res chain seq x y z
N MET A 1 -14.74 21.85 -11.74
CA MET A 1 -14.32 20.67 -10.95
C MET A 1 -14.76 19.38 -11.63
N SER A 2 -13.84 18.47 -11.93
CA SER A 2 -14.14 17.22 -12.64
C SER A 2 -14.66 16.10 -11.70
N ALA A 3 -15.16 15.01 -12.27
CA ALA A 3 -15.55 13.83 -11.50
C ALA A 3 -14.35 13.17 -10.81
N LEU A 4 -13.19 13.16 -11.47
CA LEU A 4 -11.93 12.64 -10.91
C LEU A 4 -11.52 13.44 -9.67
N ASP A 5 -11.58 14.77 -9.71
CA ASP A 5 -11.19 15.63 -8.59
C ASP A 5 -12.06 15.37 -7.35
N ARG A 6 -13.38 15.21 -7.56
CA ARG A 6 -14.32 14.85 -6.48
C ARG A 6 -13.97 13.51 -5.84
N ILE A 7 -13.63 12.51 -6.64
CA ILE A 7 -13.23 11.19 -6.15
C ILE A 7 -11.93 11.28 -5.36
N LEU A 8 -10.93 12.01 -5.88
CA LEU A 8 -9.63 12.19 -5.22
C LEU A 8 -9.76 12.92 -3.87
N VAL A 9 -10.49 14.03 -3.83
CA VAL A 9 -10.76 14.78 -2.59
C VAL A 9 -11.57 13.92 -1.61
N GLY A 10 -12.59 13.21 -2.09
CA GLY A 10 -13.39 12.29 -1.27
C GLY A 10 -12.55 11.18 -0.64
N ALA A 11 -11.66 10.56 -1.42
CA ALA A 11 -10.71 9.57 -0.92
C ALA A 11 -9.73 10.17 0.10
N ALA A 12 -9.21 11.37 -0.17
CA ALA A 12 -8.33 12.10 0.74
C ALA A 12 -8.99 12.36 2.11
N VAL A 13 -10.25 12.79 2.10
CA VAL A 13 -11.05 13.03 3.31
C VAL A 13 -11.32 11.72 4.06
N ALA A 14 -11.70 10.65 3.35
CA ALA A 14 -11.98 9.36 3.96
C ALA A 14 -10.77 8.80 4.74
N VAL A 15 -9.57 8.97 4.19
CA VAL A 15 -8.31 8.49 4.78
C VAL A 15 -7.78 9.43 5.88
N SER A 16 -8.25 10.69 5.91
CA SER A 16 -7.90 11.67 6.94
C SER A 16 -8.44 11.31 8.34
N PRO A 17 -7.80 11.81 9.42
CA PRO A 17 -8.27 11.59 10.80
C PRO A 17 -9.69 12.11 11.00
N ALA A 18 -10.53 11.35 11.71
CA ALA A 18 -11.96 11.66 11.90
C ALA A 18 -12.20 13.11 12.36
N ALA A 19 -11.42 13.58 13.34
CA ALA A 19 -11.52 14.93 13.90
C ALA A 19 -11.29 16.08 12.90
N HIS A 20 -10.70 15.82 11.73
CA HIS A 20 -10.39 16.86 10.73
C HIS A 20 -11.13 16.65 9.41
N ARG A 21 -12.01 15.64 9.29
CA ARG A 21 -12.64 15.28 8.02
C ARG A 21 -13.52 16.39 7.49
N ASP A 22 -14.30 17.02 8.35
CA ASP A 22 -15.26 18.05 7.94
C ASP A 22 -14.52 19.31 7.47
N VAL A 23 -13.55 19.77 8.26
CA VAL A 23 -12.68 20.90 7.91
C VAL A 23 -11.89 20.64 6.61
N ARG A 24 -11.25 19.47 6.47
CA ARG A 24 -10.49 19.13 5.25
C ARG A 24 -11.39 18.94 4.03
N ARG A 25 -12.62 18.46 4.21
CA ARG A 25 -13.58 18.33 3.12
C ARG A 25 -13.93 19.71 2.56
N GLU A 26 -14.18 20.67 3.43
CA GLU A 26 -14.48 22.04 3.05
C GLU A 26 -13.25 22.72 2.42
N GLN A 27 -12.10 22.70 3.11
CA GLN A 27 -10.87 23.34 2.64
C GLN A 27 -10.41 22.78 1.29
N TRP A 28 -10.28 21.47 1.15
CA TRP A 28 -9.78 20.90 -0.11
C TRP A 28 -10.79 20.98 -1.25
N ALA A 29 -12.10 21.00 -0.96
CA ALA A 29 -13.09 21.27 -1.99
C ALA A 29 -13.04 22.72 -2.46
N ALA A 30 -12.83 23.67 -1.54
CA ALA A 30 -12.63 25.08 -1.87
C ALA A 30 -11.36 25.29 -2.68
N ASP A 31 -10.21 24.77 -2.23
CA ASP A 31 -8.92 24.88 -2.92
C ASP A 31 -9.00 24.37 -4.38
N VAL A 32 -9.67 23.24 -4.60
CA VAL A 32 -9.84 22.66 -5.95
C VAL A 32 -10.84 23.45 -6.80
N ARG A 33 -11.89 24.02 -6.18
CA ARG A 33 -12.87 24.87 -6.89
C ARG A 33 -12.23 26.17 -7.36
N ASP A 34 -11.42 26.78 -6.50
CA ASP A 34 -10.86 28.12 -6.69
C ASP A 34 -9.47 28.06 -7.39
N ALA A 35 -8.98 26.85 -7.70
CA ALA A 35 -7.69 26.60 -8.36
C ALA A 35 -7.47 27.41 -9.64
N HIS A 36 -8.52 27.58 -10.45
CA HIS A 36 -8.45 28.30 -11.72
C HIS A 36 -8.25 29.81 -11.54
N GLU A 37 -8.68 30.37 -10.41
CA GLU A 37 -8.46 31.80 -10.10
C GLU A 37 -6.98 32.08 -9.77
N LEU A 38 -6.21 31.03 -9.47
CA LEU A 38 -4.80 31.08 -9.10
C LEU A 38 -3.88 30.50 -10.20
N ASP A 39 -4.39 30.26 -11.42
CA ASP A 39 -3.68 29.59 -12.51
C ASP A 39 -3.10 28.20 -12.13
N LEU A 40 -3.74 27.53 -11.16
CA LEU A 40 -3.35 26.20 -10.71
C LEU A 40 -4.22 25.11 -11.34
N SER A 41 -3.65 23.91 -11.47
CA SER A 41 -4.37 22.74 -11.94
C SER A 41 -5.25 22.15 -10.82
N PRO A 42 -6.59 22.07 -10.98
CA PRO A 42 -7.48 21.48 -9.98
C PRO A 42 -7.14 20.02 -9.68
N THR A 43 -6.77 19.26 -10.71
CA THR A 43 -6.37 17.85 -10.58
C THR A 43 -5.09 17.72 -9.78
N ALA A 44 -4.11 18.61 -9.98
CA ALA A 44 -2.87 18.62 -9.19
C ALA A 44 -3.15 18.91 -7.71
N LEU A 45 -4.04 19.85 -7.39
CA LEU A 45 -4.46 20.13 -6.01
C LEU A 45 -5.21 18.95 -5.38
N ALA A 46 -6.11 18.29 -6.12
CA ALA A 46 -6.81 17.09 -5.65
C ALA A 46 -5.85 15.93 -5.36
N PHE A 47 -4.82 15.75 -6.18
CA PHE A 47 -3.72 14.81 -5.92
C PHE A 47 -2.86 15.25 -4.71
N GLY A 48 -2.58 16.55 -4.58
CA GLY A 48 -1.92 17.14 -3.42
C GLY A 48 -2.66 16.85 -2.12
N ALA A 49 -3.98 17.01 -2.10
CA ALA A 49 -4.84 16.66 -0.97
C ALA A 49 -4.75 15.17 -0.62
N LEU A 50 -4.85 14.28 -1.61
CA LEU A 50 -4.76 12.83 -1.41
C LEU A 50 -3.39 12.40 -0.86
N THR A 51 -2.31 12.89 -1.45
CA THR A 51 -0.94 12.60 -0.99
C THR A 51 -0.70 13.17 0.42
N THR A 52 -1.22 14.36 0.72
CA THR A 52 -1.18 14.95 2.06
C THR A 52 -1.93 14.07 3.07
N ALA A 53 -3.13 13.60 2.73
CA ALA A 53 -3.90 12.70 3.58
C ALA A 53 -3.18 11.37 3.85
N LEU A 54 -2.55 10.80 2.82
CA LEU A 54 -1.84 9.52 2.90
C LEU A 54 -0.53 9.62 3.70
N PHE A 55 0.23 10.68 3.51
CA PHE A 55 1.59 10.78 4.05
C PHE A 55 1.72 11.63 5.31
N HIS A 56 0.81 12.58 5.55
CA HIS A 56 0.90 13.56 6.65
C HIS A 56 -0.21 13.41 7.71
N ARG A 57 -0.77 12.20 7.85
CA ARG A 57 -1.90 11.87 8.74
C ARG A 57 -1.72 12.22 10.23
N ARG A 58 -0.49 12.45 10.71
CA ARG A 58 -0.17 12.78 12.12
C ARG A 58 0.47 14.17 12.31
N ALA A 59 0.56 15.00 11.27
CA ALA A 59 0.93 16.40 11.45
C ALA A 59 -0.26 17.18 12.03
N GLY A 60 -0.74 16.77 13.21
CA GLY A 60 -1.54 17.60 14.09
C GLY A 60 -0.61 18.61 14.76
N HIS A 61 0.22 19.31 13.99
CA HIS A 61 0.70 20.59 14.45
C HIS A 61 -0.55 21.43 14.61
N ARG A 62 -0.81 21.85 15.84
CA ARG A 62 -1.74 22.93 16.13
C ARG A 62 -1.42 24.00 15.10
N SER A 63 -2.36 24.23 14.18
CA SER A 63 -2.33 25.42 13.36
C SER A 63 -2.33 26.58 14.35
N THR A 64 -1.17 27.17 14.60
CA THR A 64 -0.91 28.29 15.51
C THR A 64 -1.60 29.58 15.08
N TRP A 65 -2.59 29.49 14.17
CA TRP A 65 -3.42 30.61 13.72
C TRP A 65 -4.33 31.20 14.81
N GLY A 66 -4.26 30.69 16.05
CA GLY A 66 -4.91 31.28 17.22
C GLY A 66 -4.04 31.37 18.49
N GLU A 67 -2.76 30.96 18.46
CA GLU A 67 -1.85 31.19 19.59
C GLU A 67 -1.21 32.57 19.40
N THR A 68 -1.70 33.52 20.22
CA THR A 68 -1.35 34.93 20.31
C THR A 68 0.13 35.26 20.06
N MET A 69 0.39 36.39 19.39
CA MET A 69 1.68 37.02 19.03
C MET A 69 2.72 37.19 20.17
N THR A 70 2.47 36.71 21.38
CA THR A 70 3.29 36.91 22.58
C THR A 70 3.98 35.65 23.10
N ALA A 71 3.77 34.48 22.50
CA ALA A 71 4.50 33.28 22.88
C ALA A 71 5.90 33.29 22.23
N ALA A 72 6.94 33.42 23.07
CA ALA A 72 8.34 33.27 22.65
C ALA A 72 8.52 31.96 21.86
N PRO A 73 9.31 31.95 20.77
CA PRO A 73 9.50 30.78 19.93
C PRO A 73 10.21 29.69 20.74
N LEU A 74 9.43 28.81 21.35
CA LEU A 74 9.93 27.52 21.81
C LEU A 74 10.58 26.88 20.58
N HIS A 75 11.87 26.54 20.69
CA HIS A 75 12.62 25.85 19.66
C HIS A 75 11.96 24.49 19.38
N VAL A 76 10.93 24.49 18.54
CA VAL A 76 10.38 23.29 17.95
C VAL A 76 11.46 22.82 16.99
N ARG A 77 12.25 21.83 17.43
CA ARG A 77 13.11 21.08 16.50
C ARG A 77 12.20 20.60 15.38
N SER A 78 12.42 21.13 14.18
CA SER A 78 11.77 20.67 12.96
C SER A 78 12.01 19.17 12.84
N ALA A 79 11.04 18.36 13.26
CA ALA A 79 11.07 16.93 13.00
C ALA A 79 11.03 16.81 11.47
N PRO A 80 12.07 16.29 10.81
CA PRO A 80 12.09 16.22 9.35
C PRO A 80 10.83 15.47 8.90
N HIS A 81 10.11 16.06 7.94
CA HIS A 81 8.95 15.49 7.29
C HIS A 81 9.34 14.19 6.59
N THR A 82 9.43 13.11 7.37
CA THR A 82 9.74 11.78 6.89
C THR A 82 8.43 11.19 6.38
N ILE A 83 8.19 11.37 5.08
CA ILE A 83 7.17 10.63 4.34
C ILE A 83 7.27 9.18 4.79
N ARG A 84 6.16 8.57 5.19
CA ARG A 84 6.12 7.14 5.50
C ARG A 84 6.44 6.38 4.20
N THR A 85 7.69 6.01 4.02
CA THR A 85 8.22 5.35 2.81
C THR A 85 7.61 3.97 2.59
N VAL A 86 7.34 3.23 3.66
CA VAL A 86 6.75 1.88 3.60
C VAL A 86 5.43 1.81 2.79
N PRO A 87 4.37 2.57 3.10
CA PRO A 87 3.12 2.51 2.31
C PRO A 87 3.29 2.99 0.86
N VAL A 88 4.21 3.94 0.60
CA VAL A 88 4.57 4.34 -0.78
C VAL A 88 5.12 3.14 -1.54
N LEU A 89 6.09 2.44 -0.94
CA LEU A 89 6.73 1.28 -1.54
C LEU A 89 5.73 0.14 -1.75
N VAL A 90 4.89 -0.17 -0.76
CA VAL A 90 3.83 -1.19 -0.94
C VAL A 90 2.88 -0.81 -2.07
N GLY A 91 2.46 0.46 -2.17
CA GLY A 91 1.65 0.96 -3.27
C GLY A 91 2.36 0.82 -4.63
N LEU A 92 3.65 1.16 -4.68
CA LEU A 92 4.48 1.01 -5.87
C LEU A 92 4.61 -0.45 -6.30
N ALA A 93 4.74 -1.39 -5.35
CA ALA A 93 4.78 -2.82 -5.63
C ALA A 93 3.46 -3.30 -6.25
N LEU A 94 2.31 -2.88 -5.72
CA LEU A 94 0.99 -3.20 -6.27
C LEU A 94 0.78 -2.59 -7.65
N LEU A 95 1.22 -1.35 -7.87
CA LEU A 95 1.16 -0.70 -9.19
C LEU A 95 2.05 -1.41 -10.21
N SER A 96 3.25 -1.85 -9.82
CA SER A 96 4.11 -2.66 -10.69
C SER A 96 3.45 -3.98 -11.08
N LEU A 97 2.82 -4.66 -10.12
CA LEU A 97 2.03 -5.87 -10.39
C LEU A 97 0.90 -5.60 -11.39
N ALA A 98 0.14 -4.53 -11.19
CA ALA A 98 -0.94 -4.15 -12.11
C ALA A 98 -0.43 -3.78 -13.51
N ALA A 99 0.64 -3.00 -13.60
CA ALA A 99 1.26 -2.61 -14.87
C ALA A 99 1.78 -3.84 -15.63
N GLY A 100 2.44 -4.76 -14.93
CA GLY A 100 2.92 -6.01 -15.50
C GLY A 100 1.78 -6.92 -15.99
N ALA A 101 0.67 -7.00 -15.24
CA ALA A 101 -0.52 -7.74 -15.63
C ALA A 101 -1.14 -7.21 -16.93
N VAL A 102 -1.23 -5.87 -17.05
CA VAL A 102 -1.67 -5.21 -18.28
C VAL A 102 -0.70 -5.50 -19.42
N GLY A 103 0.60 -5.38 -19.17
CA GLY A 103 1.65 -5.69 -20.15
C GLY A 103 1.52 -7.10 -20.70
N LEU A 104 1.39 -8.12 -19.84
CA LEU A 104 1.21 -9.51 -20.28
C LEU A 104 -0.08 -9.70 -21.08
N SER A 105 -1.17 -9.06 -20.67
CA SER A 105 -2.46 -9.17 -21.36
C SER A 105 -2.42 -8.59 -22.77
N LEU A 106 -1.63 -7.54 -22.98
CA LEU A 106 -1.38 -6.97 -24.31
C LEU A 106 -0.45 -7.87 -25.13
N LEU A 107 0.60 -8.41 -24.51
CA LEU A 107 1.60 -9.24 -25.17
C LEU A 107 1.08 -10.62 -25.59
N GLN A 108 0.03 -11.14 -24.96
CA GLN A 108 -0.59 -12.42 -25.35
C GLN A 108 -0.90 -12.53 -26.85
N ARG A 109 -1.22 -11.41 -27.52
CA ARG A 109 -1.47 -11.39 -28.97
C ARG A 109 -0.25 -11.75 -29.83
N TYR A 110 0.94 -11.66 -29.25
CA TYR A 110 2.22 -11.94 -29.88
C TYR A 110 2.87 -13.24 -29.37
N ASN A 111 2.12 -14.05 -28.63
CA ASN A 111 2.59 -15.34 -28.13
C ASN A 111 3.03 -16.25 -29.30
N GLY A 112 4.20 -16.87 -29.18
CA GLY A 112 4.80 -17.70 -30.23
C GLY A 112 5.77 -16.97 -31.17
N LEU A 113 5.87 -15.63 -31.12
CA LEU A 113 6.90 -14.90 -31.87
C LEU A 113 8.23 -14.92 -31.11
N PRO A 114 9.36 -15.35 -31.73
CA PRO A 114 10.67 -15.41 -31.06
C PRO A 114 11.11 -14.07 -30.48
N GLY A 115 10.84 -12.97 -31.18
CA GLY A 115 11.16 -11.61 -30.72
C GLY A 115 10.33 -11.13 -29.53
N ALA A 116 9.17 -11.75 -29.27
CA ALA A 116 8.30 -11.38 -28.15
C ALA A 116 8.76 -12.00 -26.83
N VAL A 117 9.57 -13.09 -26.85
CA VAL A 117 10.04 -13.80 -25.65
C VAL A 117 10.76 -12.86 -24.69
N VAL A 118 11.67 -12.02 -25.20
CA VAL A 118 12.41 -11.03 -24.39
C VAL A 118 11.45 -10.06 -23.70
N LEU A 119 10.37 -9.68 -24.38
CA LEU A 119 9.38 -8.74 -23.85
C LEU A 119 8.49 -9.40 -22.79
N PHE A 120 8.13 -10.68 -22.97
CA PHE A 120 7.47 -11.49 -21.94
C PHE A 120 8.34 -11.63 -20.69
N ASP A 121 9.65 -11.90 -20.85
CA ASP A 121 10.59 -11.99 -19.74
C ASP A 121 10.70 -10.65 -18.99
N LEU A 122 10.86 -9.54 -19.70
CA LEU A 122 10.92 -8.19 -19.09
C LEU A 122 9.65 -7.85 -18.30
N VAL A 123 8.48 -8.15 -18.85
CA VAL A 123 7.21 -7.91 -18.15
C VAL A 123 7.07 -8.85 -16.95
N GLY A 124 7.51 -10.10 -17.06
CA GLY A 124 7.54 -11.03 -15.94
C GLY A 124 8.47 -10.55 -14.81
N VAL A 125 9.61 -9.92 -15.12
CA VAL A 125 10.50 -9.30 -14.12
C VAL A 125 9.77 -8.18 -13.37
N ALA A 126 9.01 -7.34 -14.09
CA ALA A 126 8.18 -6.29 -13.49
C ALA A 126 7.04 -6.84 -12.61
N LEU A 127 6.58 -8.07 -12.87
CA LEU A 127 5.55 -8.77 -12.10
C LEU A 127 6.06 -9.50 -10.86
N SER A 128 7.35 -9.78 -10.75
CA SER A 128 7.87 -10.67 -9.72
C SER A 128 9.02 -10.04 -8.95
N VAL A 129 10.11 -9.76 -9.66
CA VAL A 129 11.37 -9.26 -9.09
C VAL A 129 11.17 -7.86 -8.52
N PHE A 130 10.58 -6.93 -9.29
CA PHE A 130 10.43 -5.54 -8.83
C PHE A 130 9.54 -5.41 -7.58
N PRO A 131 8.34 -6.01 -7.51
CA PRO A 131 7.54 -6.05 -6.28
C PRO A 131 8.30 -6.68 -5.11
N GLY A 132 9.03 -7.78 -5.36
CA GLY A 132 9.86 -8.44 -4.35
C GLY A 132 10.94 -7.52 -3.77
N VAL A 133 11.69 -6.82 -4.62
CA VAL A 133 12.72 -5.86 -4.20
C VAL A 133 12.10 -4.72 -3.39
N VAL A 134 10.99 -4.15 -3.87
CA VAL A 134 10.30 -3.04 -3.20
C VAL A 134 9.78 -3.44 -1.82
N ILE A 135 9.22 -4.65 -1.68
CA ILE A 135 8.77 -5.17 -0.39
C ILE A 135 9.96 -5.52 0.53
N ALA A 136 11.06 -6.03 -0.02
CA ALA A 136 12.28 -6.30 0.75
C ALA A 136 12.88 -4.99 1.31
N VAL A 137 12.96 -3.93 0.49
CA VAL A 137 13.36 -2.58 0.94
C VAL A 137 12.39 -2.07 2.02
N SER A 138 11.09 -2.29 1.84
CA SER A 138 10.08 -1.93 2.85
C SER A 138 10.32 -2.63 4.19
N ALA A 139 10.70 -3.92 4.17
CA ALA A 139 11.04 -4.69 5.37
C ALA A 139 12.29 -4.15 6.08
N LEU A 140 13.31 -3.69 5.32
CA LEU A 140 14.50 -3.05 5.87
C LEU A 140 14.19 -1.72 6.58
N LEU A 141 13.19 -1.00 6.09
CA LEU A 141 12.75 0.30 6.60
C LEU A 141 11.77 0.22 7.78
N VAL A 142 11.39 -0.99 8.23
CA VAL A 142 10.49 -1.16 9.38
C VAL A 142 11.15 -0.63 10.66
N THR A 143 10.50 0.36 11.29
CA THR A 143 10.92 0.90 12.59
C THR A 143 10.50 -0.04 13.73
N GLY A 144 11.28 -0.06 14.82
CA GLY A 144 11.00 -0.88 16.01
C GLY A 144 11.43 -2.36 15.94
N ALA A 145 11.83 -2.86 14.76
CA ALA A 145 12.39 -4.20 14.61
C ALA A 145 13.93 -4.21 14.79
N SER A 146 14.51 -5.30 15.30
CA SER A 146 15.98 -5.45 15.34
C SER A 146 16.57 -5.54 13.93
N LYS A 147 17.82 -5.08 13.74
CA LYS A 147 18.51 -5.14 12.43
C LYS A 147 18.51 -6.57 11.86
N ARG A 148 18.73 -7.56 12.72
CA ARG A 148 18.70 -8.99 12.36
C ARG A 148 17.35 -9.39 11.76
N ARG A 149 16.23 -9.07 12.42
CA ARG A 149 14.88 -9.41 11.90
C ARG A 149 14.58 -8.73 10.57
N ARG A 150 14.98 -7.47 10.39
CA ARG A 150 14.80 -6.73 9.13
C ARG A 150 15.57 -7.38 7.98
N VAL A 151 16.84 -7.73 8.19
CA VAL A 151 17.67 -8.38 7.17
C VAL A 151 17.13 -9.77 6.81
N PHE A 152 16.81 -10.60 7.80
CA PHE A 152 16.23 -11.93 7.53
C PHE A 152 14.88 -11.82 6.81
N GLY A 153 14.04 -10.86 7.18
CA GLY A 153 12.79 -10.61 6.48
C GLY A 153 13.00 -10.17 5.03
N ALA A 154 13.93 -9.26 4.77
CA ALA A 154 14.25 -8.83 3.41
C ALA A 154 14.77 -10.01 2.56
N LEU A 155 15.68 -10.83 3.10
CA LEU A 155 16.17 -12.04 2.43
C LEU A 155 15.05 -13.05 2.17
N ALA A 156 14.14 -13.25 3.13
CA ALA A 156 12.99 -14.13 2.96
C ALA A 156 12.04 -13.63 1.85
N VAL A 157 11.76 -12.32 1.79
CA VAL A 157 10.96 -11.73 0.69
C VAL A 157 11.63 -11.95 -0.66
N LEU A 158 12.95 -11.73 -0.76
CA LEU A 158 13.69 -11.95 -2.02
C LEU A 158 13.67 -13.42 -2.43
N ALA A 159 13.80 -14.35 -1.48
CA ALA A 159 13.67 -15.78 -1.76
C ALA A 159 12.27 -16.14 -2.27
N ILE A 160 11.21 -15.63 -1.64
CA ILE A 160 9.82 -15.82 -2.09
C ILE A 160 9.63 -15.26 -3.50
N ALA A 161 10.15 -14.06 -3.77
CA ALA A 161 10.06 -13.43 -5.09
C ALA A 161 10.82 -14.22 -6.17
N ALA A 162 11.97 -14.81 -5.83
CA ALA A 162 12.71 -15.69 -6.73
C ALA A 162 11.93 -16.97 -7.06
N VAL A 163 11.33 -17.62 -6.06
CA VAL A 163 10.48 -18.80 -6.30
C VAL A 163 9.24 -18.42 -7.12
N TRP A 164 8.65 -17.26 -6.87
CA TRP A 164 7.52 -16.75 -7.66
C TRP A 164 7.90 -16.50 -9.12
N TRP A 165 9.08 -15.94 -9.36
CA TRP A 165 9.64 -15.76 -10.71
C TRP A 165 9.83 -17.08 -11.46
N GLU A 166 10.42 -18.08 -10.81
CA GLU A 166 10.57 -19.42 -11.39
C GLU A 166 9.20 -20.08 -11.67
N THR A 167 8.18 -19.75 -10.86
CA THR A 167 6.80 -20.20 -11.07
C THR A 167 6.16 -19.54 -12.29
N ILE A 168 6.30 -18.22 -12.45
CA ILE A 168 5.78 -17.48 -13.61
C ILE A 168 6.44 -17.94 -14.91
N THR A 169 7.76 -18.18 -14.88
CA THR A 169 8.51 -18.64 -16.06
C THR A 169 8.33 -20.13 -16.36
N GLY A 170 7.55 -20.86 -15.55
CA GLY A 170 7.23 -22.27 -15.76
C GLY A 170 8.36 -23.25 -15.46
N LYS A 171 9.48 -22.77 -14.91
CA LYS A 171 10.62 -23.61 -14.49
C LYS A 171 10.37 -24.33 -13.17
N PHE A 172 9.46 -23.80 -12.38
CA PHE A 172 9.00 -24.41 -11.14
C PHE A 172 7.47 -24.56 -11.19
N SER A 173 6.96 -25.77 -10.97
CA SER A 173 5.52 -26.02 -10.88
C SER A 173 5.22 -26.80 -9.62
N LEU A 174 4.30 -26.27 -8.81
CA LEU A 174 3.75 -26.99 -7.69
C LEU A 174 2.56 -27.84 -8.16
N PRO A 175 2.33 -29.04 -7.61
CA PRO A 175 1.19 -29.91 -7.96
C PRO A 175 -0.11 -29.40 -7.32
N VAL A 176 -0.37 -28.10 -7.41
CA VAL A 176 -1.56 -27.41 -6.90
C VAL A 176 -2.01 -26.40 -7.94
N GLU A 177 -3.31 -26.10 -7.93
CA GLU A 177 -3.90 -25.14 -8.86
C GLU A 177 -3.19 -23.78 -8.78
N TYR A 178 -2.94 -23.16 -9.94
CA TYR A 178 -2.18 -21.92 -10.04
C TYR A 178 -2.77 -20.77 -9.21
N SER A 179 -4.10 -20.67 -9.16
CA SER A 179 -4.81 -19.69 -8.32
C SER A 179 -4.45 -19.84 -6.84
N LEU A 180 -4.38 -21.07 -6.34
CA LEU A 180 -3.98 -21.37 -4.97
C LEU A 180 -2.51 -21.00 -4.73
N GLN A 181 -1.63 -21.25 -5.69
CA GLN A 181 -0.22 -20.85 -5.60
C GLN A 181 -0.10 -19.34 -5.38
N VAL A 182 -0.82 -18.51 -6.15
CA VAL A 182 -0.86 -17.04 -5.98
C VAL A 182 -1.27 -16.66 -4.55
N GLY A 183 -2.31 -17.29 -4.01
CA GLY A 183 -2.75 -17.08 -2.63
C GLY A 183 -1.67 -17.44 -1.61
N VAL A 184 -0.96 -18.55 -1.81
CA VAL A 184 0.14 -19.00 -0.95
C VAL A 184 1.32 -18.01 -0.99
N PHE A 185 1.70 -17.51 -2.16
CA PHE A 185 2.76 -16.49 -2.28
C PHE A 185 2.38 -15.18 -1.57
N ALA A 186 1.16 -14.69 -1.77
CA ALA A 186 0.67 -13.50 -1.08
C ALA A 186 0.64 -13.69 0.46
N ALA A 187 0.20 -14.86 0.92
CA ALA A 187 0.22 -15.22 2.34
C ALA A 187 1.65 -15.32 2.90
N ALA A 188 2.59 -15.89 2.15
CA ALA A 188 3.99 -15.99 2.56
C ALA A 188 4.63 -14.60 2.72
N VAL A 189 4.38 -13.68 1.77
CA VAL A 189 4.84 -12.29 1.88
C VAL A 189 4.26 -11.61 3.12
N LEU A 190 2.96 -11.80 3.38
CA LEU A 190 2.31 -11.27 4.58
C LEU A 190 2.89 -11.88 5.88
N ALA A 191 3.14 -13.19 5.89
CA ALA A 191 3.75 -13.87 7.02
C ALA A 191 5.14 -13.31 7.34
N VAL A 192 5.97 -13.07 6.32
CA VAL A 192 7.28 -12.42 6.50
C VAL A 192 7.11 -11.00 7.05
N TRP A 193 6.15 -10.23 6.52
CA TRP A 193 5.86 -8.88 7.01
C TRP A 193 5.50 -8.86 8.50
N LEU A 194 4.66 -9.80 8.94
CA LEU A 194 4.27 -9.95 10.34
C LEU A 194 5.43 -10.44 11.21
N ALA A 195 6.27 -11.35 10.70
CA ALA A 195 7.46 -11.84 11.42
C ALA A 195 8.51 -10.76 11.66
N VAL A 196 8.67 -9.81 10.72
CA VAL A 196 9.58 -8.67 10.89
C VAL A 196 9.12 -7.75 12.02
N ARG A 197 7.81 -7.62 12.23
CA ARG A 197 7.23 -6.67 13.19
C ARG A 197 7.09 -7.28 14.60
N PRO A 198 7.51 -6.56 15.66
CA PRO A 198 7.14 -6.94 17.02
C PRO A 198 5.62 -6.77 17.22
N GLY A 199 5.00 -7.62 18.06
CA GLY A 199 3.60 -7.46 18.49
C GLY A 199 2.52 -8.10 17.60
N ALA A 200 2.88 -8.88 16.58
CA ALA A 200 1.94 -9.41 15.57
C ALA A 200 0.99 -10.54 16.05
N GLY A 201 0.63 -10.63 17.33
CA GLY A 201 -0.07 -11.77 17.95
C GLY A 201 -1.30 -12.25 17.18
N TRP A 202 -2.38 -11.47 17.18
CA TRP A 202 -3.61 -11.83 16.43
C TRP A 202 -3.45 -11.70 14.91
N GLY A 203 -2.47 -10.91 14.45
CA GLY A 203 -2.21 -10.68 13.03
C GLY A 203 -1.93 -11.96 12.23
N TRP A 204 -1.41 -13.01 12.88
CA TRP A 204 -1.17 -14.31 12.26
C TRP A 204 -2.42 -14.98 11.70
N VAL A 205 -3.60 -14.73 12.28
CA VAL A 205 -4.87 -15.25 11.74
C VAL A 205 -5.15 -14.70 10.34
N LEU A 206 -4.70 -13.47 10.05
CA LEU A 206 -4.91 -12.82 8.76
C LEU A 206 -4.01 -13.39 7.64
N VAL A 207 -3.01 -14.20 7.97
CA VAL A 207 -2.16 -14.89 6.96
C VAL A 207 -2.97 -15.85 6.12
N ALA A 208 -4.07 -16.41 6.64
CA ALA A 208 -4.95 -17.28 5.88
C ALA A 208 -5.80 -16.52 4.84
N ALA A 209 -6.01 -15.21 5.00
CA ALA A 209 -6.95 -14.44 4.19
C ALA A 209 -6.63 -14.43 2.69
N PRO A 210 -5.37 -14.22 2.24
CA PRO A 210 -5.03 -14.29 0.81
C PRO A 210 -5.29 -15.66 0.20
N VAL A 211 -5.07 -16.74 0.95
CA VAL A 211 -5.34 -18.12 0.50
C VAL A 211 -6.84 -18.36 0.37
N VAL A 212 -7.62 -17.98 1.38
CA VAL A 212 -9.10 -18.11 1.35
C VAL A 212 -9.67 -17.35 0.15
N VAL A 213 -9.21 -16.12 -0.08
CA VAL A 213 -9.66 -15.33 -1.23
C VAL A 213 -9.25 -15.99 -2.55
N ALA A 214 -8.04 -16.52 -2.67
CA ALA A 214 -7.63 -17.25 -3.86
C ALA A 214 -8.51 -18.48 -4.14
N VAL A 215 -8.87 -19.25 -3.10
CA VAL A 215 -9.79 -20.40 -3.20
C VAL A 215 -11.17 -19.95 -3.67
N LEU A 216 -11.68 -18.84 -3.14
CA LEU A 216 -12.99 -18.29 -3.53
C LEU A 216 -13.00 -17.74 -4.96
N LEU A 217 -11.87 -17.24 -5.46
CA LEU A 217 -11.73 -16.73 -6.82
C LEU A 217 -11.46 -17.83 -7.86
N ALA A 218 -10.99 -19.01 -7.46
CA ALA A 218 -10.68 -20.09 -8.39
C ALA A 218 -11.88 -20.54 -9.25
N PRO A 219 -13.10 -20.76 -8.68
CA PRO A 219 -14.28 -21.08 -9.49
C PRO A 219 -14.64 -19.96 -10.49
N LEU A 220 -14.46 -18.70 -10.08
CA LEU A 220 -14.73 -17.55 -10.94
C LEU A 220 -13.75 -17.50 -12.12
N ALA A 221 -12.46 -17.73 -11.87
CA ALA A 221 -11.45 -17.82 -12.93
C ALA A 221 -11.79 -18.91 -13.95
N ARG A 222 -12.20 -20.10 -13.49
CA ARG A 222 -12.62 -21.20 -14.37
C ARG A 222 -13.90 -20.90 -15.15
N ALA A 223 -14.87 -20.22 -14.53
CA ALA A 223 -16.10 -19.83 -15.21
C ALA A 223 -15.84 -18.85 -16.36
N LEU A 224 -14.80 -18.01 -16.24
CA LEU A 224 -14.41 -17.05 -17.28
C LEU A 224 -13.77 -17.71 -18.50
N ASP A 225 -13.08 -18.84 -18.33
CA ASP A 225 -12.53 -19.61 -19.45
C ASP A 225 -13.65 -20.16 -20.35
N GLY A 226 -14.84 -20.42 -19.79
CA GLY A 226 -16.03 -20.86 -20.53
C GLY A 226 -16.90 -19.72 -21.11
N ALA A 227 -16.60 -18.46 -20.81
CA ALA A 227 -17.49 -17.33 -21.10
C ALA A 227 -17.37 -16.75 -22.52
N GLY A 228 -16.55 -17.35 -23.40
CA GLY A 228 -16.37 -16.90 -24.78
C GLY A 228 -15.67 -15.54 -24.92
N LEU A 229 -14.90 -15.13 -23.90
CA LEU A 229 -14.12 -13.90 -23.95
C LEU A 229 -12.99 -13.98 -24.99
N SER A 230 -12.64 -12.85 -25.60
CA SER A 230 -11.42 -12.77 -26.41
C SER A 230 -10.19 -13.17 -25.58
N ALA A 231 -9.17 -13.78 -26.18
CA ALA A 231 -7.97 -14.23 -25.48
C ALA A 231 -7.32 -13.11 -24.64
N SER A 232 -7.26 -11.88 -25.16
CA SER A 232 -6.77 -10.71 -24.41
C SER A 232 -7.70 -10.31 -23.26
N GLY A 233 -9.02 -10.40 -23.44
CA GLY A 233 -10.00 -10.11 -22.39
C GLY A 233 -9.95 -11.14 -21.26
N GLY A 234 -9.94 -12.44 -21.59
CA GLY A 234 -9.82 -13.52 -20.60
C GLY A 234 -8.51 -13.42 -19.82
N THR A 235 -7.40 -13.12 -20.50
CA THR A 235 -6.09 -12.93 -19.82
C THR A 235 -6.10 -11.72 -18.88
N ALA A 236 -6.67 -10.58 -19.31
CA ALA A 236 -6.77 -9.39 -18.48
C ALA A 236 -7.59 -9.62 -17.21
N VAL A 237 -8.74 -10.30 -17.34
CA VAL A 237 -9.57 -10.64 -16.18
C VAL A 237 -8.86 -11.64 -15.27
N SER A 238 -8.22 -12.68 -15.84
CA SER A 238 -7.46 -13.67 -15.06
C SER A 238 -6.34 -13.02 -14.25
N TRP A 239 -5.52 -12.16 -14.85
CA TRP A 239 -4.49 -11.42 -14.12
C TRP A 239 -5.08 -10.45 -13.10
N GLY A 240 -6.20 -9.78 -13.41
CA GLY A 240 -6.91 -8.92 -12.48
C GLY A 240 -7.35 -9.68 -11.22
N LEU A 241 -7.90 -10.88 -11.38
CA LEU A 241 -8.27 -11.76 -10.26
C LEU A 241 -7.05 -12.21 -9.44
N GLN A 242 -5.92 -12.46 -10.10
CA GLN A 242 -4.67 -12.85 -9.43
C GLN A 242 -4.02 -11.71 -8.61
N LEU A 243 -4.35 -10.45 -8.88
CA LEU A 243 -3.90 -9.32 -8.05
C LEU A 243 -4.62 -9.26 -6.69
N VAL A 244 -5.83 -9.81 -6.60
CA VAL A 244 -6.70 -9.67 -5.43
C VAL A 244 -6.05 -10.26 -4.16
N PRO A 245 -5.45 -11.47 -4.16
CA PRO A 245 -4.75 -11.99 -2.98
C PRO A 245 -3.63 -11.08 -2.46
N PHE A 246 -2.88 -10.40 -3.35
CA PHE A 246 -1.83 -9.45 -2.94
C PHE A 246 -2.42 -8.17 -2.34
N VAL A 247 -3.53 -7.66 -2.90
CA VAL A 247 -4.25 -6.52 -2.32
C VAL A 247 -4.79 -6.88 -0.93
N VAL A 248 -5.36 -8.08 -0.79
CA VAL A 248 -5.85 -8.60 0.50
C VAL A 248 -4.70 -8.74 1.50
N ALA A 249 -3.54 -9.25 1.08
CA ALA A 249 -2.35 -9.31 1.91
C ALA A 249 -1.90 -7.91 2.39
N ALA A 250 -1.89 -6.92 1.50
CA ALA A 250 -1.55 -5.54 1.85
C ALA A 250 -2.55 -4.94 2.87
N VAL A 251 -3.85 -5.14 2.64
CA VAL A 251 -4.92 -4.67 3.54
C VAL A 251 -4.82 -5.36 4.91
N ALA A 252 -4.64 -6.68 4.93
CA ALA A 252 -4.42 -7.47 6.15
C ALA A 252 -3.20 -6.98 6.93
N GLY A 253 -2.09 -6.70 6.24
CA GLY A 253 -0.91 -6.09 6.85
C GLY A 253 -1.19 -4.71 7.45
N VAL A 254 -1.98 -3.86 6.79
CA VAL A 254 -2.40 -2.57 7.35
C VAL A 254 -3.32 -2.73 8.57
N ILE A 255 -4.24 -3.69 8.56
CA ILE A 255 -5.14 -3.98 9.69
C ILE A 255 -4.31 -4.48 10.88
N ALA A 256 -3.51 -5.52 10.68
CA ALA A 256 -2.65 -6.10 11.72
C ALA A 256 -1.75 -5.04 12.38
N THR A 257 -1.27 -4.08 11.60
CA THR A 257 -0.37 -3.04 12.10
C THR A 257 -1.07 -1.87 12.79
N LYS A 258 -2.36 -1.61 12.51
CA LYS A 258 -3.15 -0.58 13.18
C LYS A 258 -3.79 -1.06 14.48
N PHE A 259 -4.14 -2.34 14.55
CA PHE A 259 -4.82 -2.95 15.70
C PHE A 259 -3.89 -3.77 16.60
N SER A 260 -2.58 -3.74 16.35
CA SER A 260 -1.58 -4.24 17.30
C SER A 260 -1.76 -3.49 18.61
N THR A 261 -2.11 -4.22 19.67
CA THR A 261 -2.50 -3.74 21.01
C THR A 261 -1.40 -3.07 21.81
N ASP A 262 -0.28 -2.72 21.18
CA ASP A 262 0.73 -1.82 21.74
C ASP A 262 0.21 -0.39 21.66
N ALA A 263 -0.80 -0.09 22.48
CA ALA A 263 -1.13 1.27 22.83
C ALA A 263 0.15 1.95 23.35
N PRO A 264 0.45 3.20 22.93
CA PRO A 264 1.54 3.92 23.56
C PRO A 264 1.24 3.98 25.06
N ALA A 265 2.15 3.38 25.83
CA ALA A 265 2.14 3.44 27.28
C ALA A 265 1.91 4.90 27.69
N VAL A 266 0.87 5.09 28.50
CA VAL A 266 0.72 6.18 29.46
C VAL A 266 1.05 7.55 28.87
N VAL A 267 0.02 8.28 28.44
CA VAL A 267 0.06 9.74 28.53
C VAL A 267 0.34 10.03 30.01
N GLU A 268 1.59 10.33 30.36
CA GLU A 268 1.91 10.92 31.65
C GLU A 268 0.96 12.12 31.78
N GLN A 269 0.03 12.01 32.71
CA GLN A 269 -0.69 13.17 33.20
C GLN A 269 0.40 14.07 33.78
N HIS A 270 0.89 15.03 33.00
CA HIS A 270 1.61 16.16 33.57
C HIS A 270 0.62 16.80 34.56
N PRO A 271 0.86 16.68 35.88
CA PRO A 271 0.03 17.40 36.82
C PRO A 271 0.21 18.87 36.48
N GLN A 272 -0.92 19.53 36.30
CA GLN A 272 -1.00 20.96 36.03
C GLN A 272 0.01 21.68 36.92
N ALA A 273 1.02 22.28 36.30
CA ALA A 273 1.78 23.34 36.94
C ALA A 273 0.80 24.49 37.13
N LEU A 274 0.03 24.44 38.22
CA LEU A 274 -0.64 25.57 38.82
C LEU A 274 0.47 26.57 39.15
N VAL A 275 0.68 27.50 38.21
CA VAL A 275 1.43 28.72 38.46
C VAL A 275 0.57 29.52 39.42
N ASP A 276 0.89 29.41 40.70
CA ASP A 276 0.33 30.24 41.75
C ASP A 276 0.77 31.68 41.47
N LYS A 277 -0.17 32.53 41.03
CA LYS A 277 0.05 33.96 40.77
C LYS A 277 -0.38 34.78 41.97
N SER A 278 0.22 34.53 43.12
CA SER A 278 0.11 35.41 44.28
C SER A 278 1.46 35.55 44.98
N ALA A 279 2.25 36.50 44.49
CA ALA A 279 3.28 37.22 45.26
C ALA A 279 3.47 38.60 44.62
#